data_AF-A0A3D3B840-F1
#
_entry.id   AF-A0A3D3B840-F1
#
_cell.length_a   1.000
_cell.length_b   1.000
_cell.length_c   1.000
_cell.angle_alpha   90.00
_cell.angle_beta   90.00
_cell.angle_gamma   90.00
#
_symmetry.space_group_name_H-M   'P 1'
#
loop_
_entity.id
_entity.type
_entity.pdbx_description
1 polymer ?
#
loop_
_entity_poly.entity_id
_entity_poly.type
_entity_poly.pdbx_seq_one_letter_code
_entity_poly.pdbx_strand_id
1 'polypeptide(L)' 'MLGYTIKRLLQMVLVLFCVSVIVFLMMSFTGDPVFMVIPIDSTTAEIEQARRLLGLDRSLVSQYFIFL' A
#
# COMPACT_ATOMS: atom_id res chain seq x y z
N MET A 1 -36.23 0.84 -5.03
CA MET A 1 -35.36 -0.10 -4.28
C MET A 1 -33.98 -0.25 -4.90
N LEU A 2 -33.85 -0.66 -6.18
CA LEU A 2 -32.55 -0.84 -6.87
C LEU A 2 -31.60 0.38 -6.83
N GLY A 3 -32.10 1.59 -7.12
CA GLY A 3 -31.29 2.81 -7.07
C GLY A 3 -30.75 3.15 -5.67
N TYR A 4 -31.51 2.81 -4.62
CA TYR A 4 -31.05 2.98 -3.23
C TYR A 4 -29.95 1.98 -2.88
N THR A 5 -30.09 0.72 -3.32
CA THR A 5 -29.05 -0.31 -3.14
C THR A 5 -27.75 0.04 -3.85
N ILE A 6 -27.82 0.54 -5.09
CA ILE A 6 -26.63 0.96 -5.86
C ILE A 6 -25.94 2.15 -5.18
N LYS A 7 -26.71 3.15 -4.75
CA LYS A 7 -26.16 4.31 -4.02
C LYS A 7 -25.43 3.87 -2.74
N ARG A 8 -26.01 2.93 -2.01
CA ARG A 8 -25.42 2.40 -0.77
C ARG A 8 -24.16 1.58 -1.05
N LEU A 9 -24.14 0.75 -2.11
CA LEU A 9 -22.96 0.01 -2.53
C LEU A 9 -21.81 0.95 -2.93
N LEU A 10 -22.09 1.99 -3.72
CA LEU A 10 -21.10 3.00 -4.09
C LEU A 10 -20.56 3.74 -2.86
N GLN A 11 -21.42 4.10 -1.91
CA GLN A 11 -20.98 4.71 -0.65
C GLN A 11 -20.08 3.78 0.16
N MET A 12 -20.42 2.50 0.26
CA MET A 12 -19.58 1.52 0.98
C MET A 12 -18.21 1.36 0.31
N VAL A 13 -18.18 1.19 -1.01
CA VAL A 13 -16.92 1.07 -1.78
C VAL A 13 -16.09 2.35 -1.63
N LEU A 14 -16.71 3.53 -1.69
CA LEU A 14 -16.01 4.80 -1.53
C LEU A 14 -15.42 4.95 -0.12
N VAL A 15 -16.17 4.60 0.92
CA VAL A 15 -15.67 4.64 2.31
C VAL A 15 -14.50 3.66 2.48
N LEU A 16 -14.63 2.43 2.00
CA LEU A 16 -13.55 1.44 2.07
C LEU A 16 -12.31 1.90 1.30
N PHE A 17 -12.50 2.50 0.12
CA PHE A 17 -11.42 3.07 -0.67
C PHE A 17 -10.74 4.24 0.04
N CYS A 18 -11.49 5.15 0.67
CA CYS A 18 -10.89 6.23 1.45
C CYS A 18 -10.07 5.69 2.62
N VAL A 19 -10.60 4.70 3.36
CA VAL A 19 -9.87 4.07 4.47
C VAL A 19 -8.62 3.35 3.98
N SER A 20 -8.68 2.60 2.87
CA SER A 20 -7.50 1.90 2.32
C SER A 20 -6.42 2.88 1.89
N VAL A 21 -6.79 4.00 1.24
CA VAL A 21 -5.84 5.06 0.89
C VAL A 21 -5.20 5.67 2.14
N ILE A 22 -5.98 5.96 3.18
CA ILE A 22 -5.44 6.54 4.42
C ILE A 22 -4.46 5.57 5.10
N VAL A 23 -4.82 4.30 5.23
CA VAL A 23 -3.96 3.27 5.82
C VAL A 23 -2.68 3.09 5.00
N PHE A 24 -2.80 3.01 3.68
CA PHE A 24 -1.67 2.92 2.77
C PHE A 24 -0.72 4.11 2.93
N LEU A 25 -1.25 5.33 2.95
CA LEU A 25 -0.44 6.54 3.15
C LEU A 25 0.22 6.53 4.53
N MET A 26 -0.50 6.18 5.60
CA MET A 26 0.11 6.04 6.93
C MET A 26 1.29 5.07 6.90
N MET A 27 1.11 3.88 6.30
CA MET A 27 2.16 2.87 6.23
C MET A 27 3.35 3.34 5.38
N SER A 28 3.07 3.92 4.21
CA SER A 28 4.09 4.39 3.27
C SER A 28 4.87 5.61 3.77
N PHE A 29 4.28 6.46 4.62
CA PHE A 29 4.95 7.62 5.20
C PHE A 29 5.65 7.32 6.54
N THR A 30 5.30 6.22 7.22
CA THR A 30 5.89 5.88 8.54
C THR A 30 7.35 5.42 8.43
N GLY A 31 7.83 5.02 7.25
CA GLY A 31 9.22 4.65 7.03
C GLY A 31 9.39 3.79 5.78
N ASP A 32 10.61 3.32 5.54
CA ASP A 32 10.89 2.41 4.44
C ASP A 32 10.58 0.96 4.87
N PRO A 33 9.51 0.34 4.34
CA PRO A 33 9.03 -0.98 4.80
C PRO A 33 10.02 -2.10 4.52
N VAL A 34 11.03 -1.85 3.68
CA VAL A 34 12.18 -2.75 3.49
C VAL A 34 12.85 -3.08 4.82
N PHE A 35 12.99 -2.11 5.73
CA PHE A 35 13.65 -2.34 7.02
C PHE A 35 12.76 -3.09 8.04
N MET A 36 11.46 -3.28 7.75
CA MET A 36 10.60 -4.13 8.59
C MET A 36 10.77 -5.61 8.27
N VAL A 37 11.21 -5.96 7.05
CA VAL A 37 11.28 -7.35 6.56
C VAL A 37 12.72 -7.85 6.45
N ILE A 38 13.68 -6.95 6.29
CA ILE A 38 15.10 -7.30 6.12
C ILE A 38 15.82 -7.36 7.47
N PRO A 39 16.71 -8.36 7.69
CA PRO A 39 17.60 -8.41 8.85
C PRO A 39 18.44 -7.14 9.01
N ILE A 40 18.66 -6.72 10.26
CA ILE A 40 19.36 -5.47 10.59
C ILE A 40 20.84 -5.50 10.11
N ASP A 41 21.41 -6.69 9.93
CA ASP A 41 22.78 -6.92 9.46
C ASP A 41 22.91 -7.00 7.93
N SER A 42 21.83 -6.79 7.17
CA SER A 42 21.89 -6.87 5.71
C SER A 42 22.72 -5.76 5.09
N THR A 43 23.53 -6.13 4.10
CA THR A 43 24.33 -5.18 3.34
C THR A 43 23.45 -4.25 2.50
N THR A 44 23.96 -3.07 2.16
CA THR A 44 23.25 -2.09 1.32
C THR A 44 22.81 -2.66 -0.03
N ALA A 45 23.58 -3.60 -0.59
CA ALA A 45 23.23 -4.31 -1.83
C ALA A 45 22.03 -5.25 -1.66
N GLU A 46 21.93 -5.97 -0.54
CA GLU A 46 20.80 -6.84 -0.22
C GLU A 46 19.53 -6.01 0.03
N ILE A 47 19.67 -4.86 0.67
CA ILE A 47 18.59 -3.89 0.91
C ILE A 47 18.01 -3.39 -0.43
N GLU A 48 18.86 -2.97 -1.38
CA GLU A 48 18.40 -2.53 -2.70
C GLU A 48 17.76 -3.67 -3.51
N GLN A 49 18.32 -4.88 -3.44
CA GLN A 49 17.77 -6.03 -4.15
C GLN A 49 16.38 -6.40 -3.59
N ALA A 50 16.23 -6.44 -2.28
CA ALA A 50 14.96 -6.66 -1.62
C ALA A 50 13.96 -5.54 -1.90
N ARG A 51 14.40 -4.27 -1.98
CA ARG A 51 13.55 -3.14 -2.38
C ARG A 51 12.93 -3.33 -3.76
N ARG A 52 13.74 -3.80 -4.72
CA ARG A 52 13.29 -4.12 -6.08
C ARG A 52 12.36 -5.33 -6.12
N LEU A 53 12.66 -6.38 -5.33
CA LEU A 53 11.82 -7.57 -5.23
C LEU A 53 10.44 -7.25 -4.62
N LEU A 54 10.41 -6.39 -3.61
CA LEU A 54 9.19 -5.92 -2.96
C LEU A 54 8.47 -4.83 -3.78
N GLY A 55 9.05 -4.37 -4.90
CA GLY A 55 8.45 -3.34 -5.76
C GLY A 55 8.34 -1.96 -5.10
N LEU A 56 9.11 -1.71 -4.04
CA LEU A 56 9.16 -0.47 -3.28
C LEU A 56 9.95 0.63 -4.01
N ASP A 57 10.62 0.28 -5.11
CA ASP A 57 11.22 1.19 -6.08
C ASP A 57 10.20 1.79 -7.06
N ARG A 58 8.98 1.25 -7.12
CA ARG A 58 7.94 1.68 -8.07
C ARG A 58 7.19 2.92 -7.57
N SER A 59 6.45 3.58 -8.47
CA SER A 59 5.62 4.74 -8.14
C SER A 59 4.61 4.42 -7.03
N LEU A 60 4.24 5.41 -6.21
CA LEU A 60 3.27 5.24 -5.12
C LEU A 60 1.94 4.67 -5.59
N VAL A 61 1.52 4.99 -6.82
CA VAL A 61 0.33 4.43 -7.45
C VAL A 61 0.49 2.92 -7.65
N SER A 62 1.64 2.46 -8.15
CA SER A 62 1.91 1.03 -8.31
C SER A 62 1.97 0.30 -6.97
N GLN A 63 2.58 0.92 -5.95
CA GLN A 63 2.63 0.37 -4.59
C GLN A 63 1.23 0.26 -3.97
N TYR A 64 0.35 1.22 -4.24
CA TYR A 64 -1.05 1.15 -3.80
C TYR A 64 -1.79 -0.05 -4.41
N PHE A 65 -1.59 -0.33 -5.70
CA PHE A 65 -2.17 -1.51 -6.35
C PHE A 65 -1.54 -2.84 -5.91
N ILE A 66 -0.32 -2.84 -5.38
CA ILE A 66 0.30 -4.02 -4.75
C ILE A 66 -0.27 -4.24 -3.34
N PHE A 67 -0.67 -3.18 -2.65
CA PHE A 67 -1.27 -3.21 -1.30
C PHE A 67 -2.75 -3.62 -1.31
N LEU A 68 -3.54 -3.11 -2.26
CA LEU A 68 -4.98 -3.38 -2.39
C LEU A 68 -5.26 -4.84 -2.74
#